data_AF-A0A6L8E9H5-F1
#
_entry.id   AF-A0A6L8E9H5-F1
#
_cell.length_a   1.000
_cell.length_b   1.000
_cell.length_c   1.000
_cell.angle_alpha   90.00
_cell.angle_beta   90.00
_cell.angle_gamma   90.00
#
_symmetry.space_group_name_H-M   'P 1'
#
loop_
_entity.id
_entity.type
_entity.pdbx_description
1 polymer ?
#
loop_
_entity_poly.entity_id
_entity_poly.type
_entity_poly.pdbx_seq_one_letter_code
_entity_poly.pdbx_strand_id
1 'polypeptide(L)'
;MSKYILVATAALLFAVGRASVANAQSVTYQATFEGQWTTAVSPGGVPGGAHFTTLIGAIHNSQVTFWSNGGTASPGMESMAELGLTGALRNEIESKGSDVLATLQQGLSSGGTASATFEFSASPTHSLVTLVTMVAPSPDWFTGVSGFSLRENGGWIGSRTVDLFPYDAGTEDGEGFSLSNPPTSPQGVITRIRGMGKFSNEPIATLTFTLQTPPDDPDPPIDDPDPPVDDPDPPVDDGGLFELDTAGAASGAVFSGGATIDGGMSYLEEVPSSEPADLIVSFRPAAADVGREADIYVILKLSEHGYFQKISGGLWLPLNLAELEELRPFSRKILDERETITVVDGLVGDVANMAGVTIDAHVAYAVGGNLADLTYNDESTPARMRIAEVSPNE
;
A
#
# COMPACT_ATOMS: atom_id res chain seq x y z
N MET A 1 56.19 4.96 -60.36
CA MET A 1 55.57 6.02 -59.55
C MET A 1 54.18 5.50 -59.16
N SER A 2 54.02 4.68 -58.12
CA SER A 2 53.90 5.05 -56.69
C SER A 2 53.01 6.27 -56.45
N LYS A 3 51.79 6.07 -55.93
CA LYS A 3 51.53 6.25 -54.49
C LYS A 3 50.15 5.72 -54.10
N TYR A 4 50.17 4.82 -53.12
CA TYR A 4 49.06 4.43 -52.27
C TYR A 4 48.58 5.64 -51.46
N ILE A 5 47.27 5.78 -51.28
CA ILE A 5 46.70 6.39 -50.07
C ILE A 5 45.58 5.46 -49.58
N LEU A 6 45.88 4.85 -48.43
CA LEU A 6 44.99 4.18 -47.51
C LEU A 6 44.06 5.24 -46.88
N VAL A 7 42.74 5.05 -46.87
CA VAL A 7 41.88 5.69 -45.87
C VAL A 7 40.94 4.64 -45.31
N ALA A 8 41.02 4.51 -43.99
CA ALA A 8 40.46 3.45 -43.17
C ALA A 8 38.93 3.42 -43.19
N THR A 9 38.42 2.20 -43.08
CA THR A 9 37.06 1.82 -42.74
C THR A 9 36.64 2.46 -41.42
N ALA A 10 35.55 3.24 -41.43
CA ALA A 10 34.79 3.55 -40.23
C ALA A 10 33.44 2.85 -40.34
N ALA A 11 33.31 1.70 -39.69
CA ALA A 11 32.02 1.10 -39.41
C ALA A 11 31.29 2.04 -38.45
N LEU A 12 30.28 2.75 -38.96
CA LEU A 12 29.37 3.52 -38.14
C LEU A 12 28.50 2.50 -37.39
N LEU A 13 28.91 2.14 -36.17
CA LEU A 13 27.98 1.56 -35.20
C LEU A 13 26.87 2.59 -35.02
N PHE A 14 25.66 2.27 -35.47
CA PHE A 14 24.47 2.85 -34.87
C PHE A 14 24.43 2.33 -33.43
N ALA A 15 25.06 3.07 -32.53
CA ALA A 15 24.62 3.11 -31.16
C ALA A 15 23.19 3.67 -31.21
N VAL A 16 22.21 2.78 -31.34
CA VAL A 16 20.91 3.04 -30.74
C VAL A 16 21.25 3.21 -29.28
N GLY A 17 21.40 4.48 -28.87
CA GLY A 17 21.39 4.82 -27.47
C GLY A 17 20.13 4.15 -26.95
N ARG A 18 20.30 3.11 -26.14
CA ARG A 18 19.31 2.82 -25.11
C ARG A 18 19.22 4.17 -24.40
N ALA A 19 18.15 4.91 -24.69
CA ALA A 19 17.64 5.82 -23.69
C ALA A 19 17.59 4.93 -22.45
N SER A 20 18.51 5.19 -21.52
CA SER A 20 18.43 4.65 -20.18
C SER A 20 17.01 4.97 -19.76
N VAL A 21 16.19 3.92 -19.68
CA VAL A 21 14.89 4.01 -19.03
C VAL A 21 15.27 4.41 -17.62
N ALA A 22 15.20 5.71 -17.32
CA ALA A 22 15.46 6.23 -16.00
C ALA A 22 14.54 5.44 -15.07
N ASN A 23 15.17 4.64 -14.20
CA ASN A 23 14.61 3.62 -13.33
C ASN A 23 13.07 3.58 -13.23
N ALA A 24 12.49 2.46 -13.67
CA ALA A 24 11.11 2.06 -13.41
C ALA A 24 10.90 1.62 -11.94
N GLN A 25 11.59 2.26 -10.99
CA GLN A 25 11.52 1.88 -9.59
C GLN A 25 10.50 2.76 -8.87
N SER A 26 9.54 2.10 -8.23
CA SER A 26 8.73 2.72 -7.19
C SER A 26 9.66 3.23 -6.08
N VAL A 27 9.30 4.36 -5.48
CA VAL A 27 10.02 4.94 -4.34
C VAL A 27 9.13 4.93 -3.11
N THR A 28 9.75 4.91 -1.94
CA THR A 28 9.04 5.04 -0.68
C THR A 28 9.09 6.48 -0.19
N TYR A 29 7.94 7.00 0.19
CA TYR A 29 7.82 8.26 0.91
C TYR A 29 7.33 8.00 2.32
N GLN A 30 7.86 8.75 3.26
CA GLN A 30 7.24 8.95 4.55
C GLN A 30 6.41 10.23 4.50
N ALA A 31 5.14 10.14 4.88
CA ALA A 31 4.29 11.30 5.17
C ALA A 31 4.18 11.51 6.67
N THR A 32 4.32 12.76 7.10
CA THR A 32 4.05 13.20 8.46
C THR A 32 2.97 14.28 8.44
N PHE A 33 1.84 13.99 9.08
CA PHE A 33 0.78 14.97 9.35
C PHE A 33 1.02 15.60 10.71
N GLU A 34 0.93 16.93 10.79
CA GLU A 34 0.97 17.67 12.06
C GLU A 34 -0.17 18.69 12.11
N GLY A 35 -1.11 18.46 13.01
CA GLY A 35 -2.17 19.39 13.35
C GLY A 35 -1.62 20.61 14.09
N GLN A 36 -2.16 21.78 13.76
CA GLN A 36 -1.77 23.06 14.37
C GLN A 36 -3.00 23.91 14.70
N TRP A 37 -4.13 23.26 14.96
CA TRP A 37 -5.40 23.92 15.23
C TRP A 37 -5.41 24.55 16.63
N THR A 38 -4.89 25.76 16.67
CA THR A 38 -4.73 26.60 17.86
C THR A 38 -5.54 27.88 17.72
N THR A 39 -5.50 28.76 18.73
CA THR A 39 -6.14 30.09 18.65
C THR A 39 -5.49 31.01 17.60
N ALA A 40 -4.29 30.70 17.12
CA ALA A 40 -3.72 31.41 15.97
C ALA A 40 -4.50 31.10 14.69
N VAL A 41 -4.93 29.85 14.52
CA VAL A 41 -5.76 29.39 13.39
C VAL A 41 -7.22 29.78 13.58
N SER A 42 -7.75 29.69 14.80
CA SER A 42 -9.11 30.12 15.13
C SER A 42 -9.12 31.19 16.24
N PRO A 43 -8.96 32.48 15.88
CA PRO A 43 -8.86 33.58 16.85
C PRO A 43 -10.08 33.75 17.75
N GLY A 44 -11.25 33.30 17.30
CA GLY A 44 -12.48 33.25 18.10
C GLY A 44 -12.52 32.15 19.15
N GLY A 45 -11.49 31.30 19.22
CA GLY A 45 -11.38 30.14 20.11
C GLY A 45 -11.38 28.82 19.37
N VAL A 46 -10.71 27.82 19.97
CA VAL A 46 -10.73 26.42 19.54
C VAL A 46 -11.81 25.70 20.37
N PRO A 47 -12.72 24.94 19.75
CA PRO A 47 -13.80 24.26 20.48
C PRO A 47 -13.25 23.15 21.38
N GLY A 48 -13.98 22.86 22.46
CA GLY A 48 -13.67 21.69 23.29
C GLY A 48 -13.80 20.40 22.47
N GLY A 49 -12.81 19.50 22.59
CA GLY A 49 -12.78 18.26 21.79
C GLY A 49 -12.36 18.45 20.34
N ALA A 50 -11.79 19.62 19.97
CA ALA A 50 -11.16 19.84 18.66
C ALA A 50 -10.20 18.70 18.31
N HIS A 51 -10.40 18.05 17.16
CA HIS A 51 -9.56 16.98 16.66
C HIS A 51 -9.63 16.88 15.13
N PHE A 52 -8.74 16.07 14.56
CA PHE A 52 -8.81 15.60 13.20
C PHE A 52 -9.20 14.13 13.20
N THR A 53 -10.02 13.70 12.24
CA THR A 53 -10.40 12.29 12.13
C THR A 53 -9.35 11.49 11.37
N THR A 54 -9.61 10.20 11.14
CA THR A 54 -8.75 9.35 10.33
C THR A 54 -8.44 10.00 8.97
N LEU A 55 -7.15 10.11 8.65
CA LEU A 55 -6.71 10.49 7.31
C LEU A 55 -7.07 9.38 6.33
N ILE A 56 -7.66 9.75 5.20
CA ILE A 56 -7.91 8.85 4.08
C ILE A 56 -7.49 9.51 2.77
N GLY A 57 -7.06 8.72 1.80
CA GLY A 57 -6.72 9.21 0.48
C GLY A 57 -6.11 8.14 -0.40
N ALA A 58 -5.33 8.54 -1.39
CA ALA A 58 -4.74 7.61 -2.34
C ALA A 58 -3.43 8.12 -2.95
N ILE A 59 -2.63 7.16 -3.42
CA ILE A 59 -1.59 7.38 -4.42
C ILE A 59 -2.17 7.05 -5.78
N HIS A 60 -2.18 8.02 -6.69
CA HIS A 60 -2.93 7.91 -7.93
C HIS A 60 -2.23 8.60 -9.12
N ASN A 61 -2.76 8.36 -10.31
CA ASN A 61 -2.34 9.03 -11.54
C ASN A 61 -3.21 10.27 -11.83
N SER A 62 -2.98 10.95 -12.94
CA SER A 62 -3.71 12.18 -13.32
C SER A 62 -5.10 11.96 -13.92
N GLN A 63 -5.56 10.72 -14.10
CA GLN A 63 -6.89 10.42 -14.66
C GLN A 63 -8.02 10.58 -13.63
N VAL A 64 -7.68 10.63 -12.34
CA VAL A 64 -8.65 10.73 -11.25
C VAL A 64 -8.41 11.95 -10.37
N THR A 65 -9.50 12.48 -9.83
CA THR A 65 -9.51 13.55 -8.82
C THR A 65 -10.62 13.22 -7.83
N PHE A 66 -10.28 13.16 -6.54
CA PHE A 66 -11.24 12.79 -5.49
C PHE A 66 -11.98 13.99 -4.92
N TRP A 67 -11.32 15.15 -4.86
CA TRP A 67 -11.93 16.41 -4.48
C TRP A 67 -11.14 17.57 -5.09
N SER A 68 -11.79 18.71 -5.30
CA SER A 68 -11.12 19.92 -5.77
C SER A 68 -11.88 21.15 -5.32
N ASN A 69 -11.17 22.26 -5.08
CA ASN A 69 -11.83 23.53 -4.79
C ASN A 69 -12.70 23.98 -5.97
N GLY A 70 -13.98 24.23 -5.71
CA GLY A 70 -15.00 24.53 -6.71
C GLY A 70 -15.69 23.31 -7.31
N GLY A 71 -15.26 22.09 -6.96
CA GLY A 71 -15.93 20.84 -7.33
C GLY A 71 -17.03 20.45 -6.34
N THR A 72 -17.88 19.51 -6.72
CA THR A 72 -18.92 18.94 -5.84
C THR A 72 -18.33 17.80 -5.01
N ALA A 73 -18.67 17.72 -3.73
CA ALA A 73 -18.29 16.60 -2.88
C ALA A 73 -19.06 15.32 -3.30
N SER A 74 -18.34 14.21 -3.43
CA SER A 74 -18.97 12.89 -3.60
C SER A 74 -19.67 12.45 -2.30
N PRO A 75 -20.56 11.45 -2.33
CA PRO A 75 -21.15 10.88 -1.12
C PRO A 75 -20.10 10.40 -0.10
N GLY A 76 -18.97 9.86 -0.57
CA GLY A 76 -17.84 9.50 0.28
C GLY A 76 -17.17 10.71 0.92
N MET A 77 -16.97 11.79 0.17
CA MET A 77 -16.42 13.04 0.69
C MET A 77 -17.36 13.71 1.70
N GLU A 78 -18.67 13.74 1.43
CA GLU A 78 -19.72 14.22 2.34
C GLU A 78 -19.67 13.44 3.66
N SER A 79 -19.75 12.11 3.61
CA SER A 79 -19.69 11.26 4.81
C SER A 79 -18.38 11.41 5.60
N MET A 80 -17.26 11.66 4.91
CA MET A 80 -15.98 11.91 5.57
C MET A 80 -15.96 13.29 6.24
N ALA A 81 -16.46 14.33 5.56
CA ALA A 81 -16.40 15.70 6.03
C ALA A 81 -17.39 16.02 7.17
N GLU A 82 -18.53 15.32 7.23
CA GLU A 82 -19.55 15.53 8.27
C GLU A 82 -19.39 14.58 9.47
N LEU A 83 -19.01 13.33 9.21
CA LEU A 83 -19.04 12.25 10.22
C LEU A 83 -17.65 11.65 10.52
N GLY A 84 -16.64 11.98 9.73
CA GLY A 84 -15.32 11.36 9.84
C GLY A 84 -15.29 9.91 9.39
N LEU A 85 -16.35 9.42 8.74
CA LEU A 85 -16.46 8.04 8.31
C LEU A 85 -15.78 7.86 6.95
N THR A 86 -14.83 6.94 6.88
CA THR A 86 -13.98 6.77 5.68
C THR A 86 -14.45 5.67 4.74
N GLY A 87 -15.41 4.84 5.13
CA GLY A 87 -15.81 3.65 4.38
C GLY A 87 -16.32 3.94 2.96
N ALA A 88 -17.20 4.93 2.81
CA ALA A 88 -17.75 5.30 1.50
C ALA A 88 -16.67 5.88 0.57
N LEU A 89 -15.82 6.79 1.10
CA LEU A 89 -14.71 7.36 0.33
C LEU A 89 -13.66 6.32 -0.07
N ARG A 90 -13.39 5.33 0.79
CA ARG A 90 -12.52 4.20 0.46
C ARG A 90 -13.04 3.45 -0.76
N ASN A 91 -14.32 3.09 -0.75
CA ASN A 91 -14.95 2.38 -1.86
C ASN A 91 -14.88 3.21 -3.16
N GLU A 92 -15.07 4.53 -3.08
CA GLU A 92 -14.93 5.42 -4.24
C GLU A 92 -13.50 5.45 -4.78
N ILE A 93 -12.49 5.41 -3.91
CA ILE A 93 -11.07 5.34 -4.28
C ILE A 93 -10.76 4.01 -4.96
N GLU A 94 -11.12 2.89 -4.33
CA GLU A 94 -10.84 1.55 -4.83
C GLU A 94 -11.55 1.27 -6.16
N SER A 95 -12.74 1.86 -6.37
CA SER A 95 -13.47 1.76 -7.64
C SER A 95 -12.74 2.35 -8.85
N LYS A 96 -11.67 3.13 -8.64
CA LYS A 96 -10.85 3.71 -9.72
C LYS A 96 -9.85 2.72 -10.33
N GLY A 97 -9.70 1.53 -9.74
CA GLY A 97 -8.88 0.46 -10.30
C GLY A 97 -7.46 0.91 -10.63
N SER A 98 -7.04 0.74 -11.89
CA SER A 98 -5.68 1.03 -12.35
C SER A 98 -5.25 2.49 -12.29
N ASP A 99 -6.16 3.43 -11.98
CA ASP A 99 -5.79 4.83 -11.77
C ASP A 99 -5.27 5.13 -10.35
N VAL A 100 -5.45 4.17 -9.44
CA VAL A 100 -5.00 4.22 -8.06
C VAL A 100 -3.97 3.12 -7.83
N LEU A 101 -2.81 3.51 -7.31
CA LEU A 101 -1.76 2.58 -6.88
C LEU A 101 -2.06 2.01 -5.50
N ALA A 102 -2.50 2.85 -4.57
CA ALA A 102 -2.79 2.45 -3.20
C ALA A 102 -3.81 3.38 -2.56
N THR A 103 -4.73 2.81 -1.80
CA THR A 103 -5.56 3.56 -0.85
C THR A 103 -4.80 3.74 0.46
N LEU A 104 -4.77 4.97 0.96
CA LEU A 104 -4.11 5.34 2.20
C LEU A 104 -5.16 5.54 3.28
N GLN A 105 -4.92 4.97 4.46
CA GLN A 105 -5.69 5.29 5.64
C GLN A 105 -4.83 5.26 6.89
N GLN A 106 -4.84 6.35 7.66
CA GLN A 106 -4.01 6.49 8.84
C GLN A 106 -4.78 7.15 9.98
N GLY A 107 -4.80 6.48 11.15
CA GLY A 107 -5.30 7.07 12.38
C GLY A 107 -4.37 8.19 12.88
N LEU A 108 -4.97 9.25 13.43
CA LEU A 108 -4.26 10.38 14.02
C LEU A 108 -4.32 10.30 15.55
N SER A 109 -3.31 10.86 16.23
CA SER A 109 -3.42 11.09 17.67
C SER A 109 -4.55 12.08 18.00
N SER A 110 -4.95 12.18 19.26
CA SER A 110 -6.10 13.01 19.64
C SER A 110 -5.77 14.50 19.69
N GLY A 111 -6.77 15.34 19.41
CA GLY A 111 -6.68 16.79 19.62
C GLY A 111 -6.39 17.61 18.35
N GLY A 112 -6.48 18.93 18.46
CA GLY A 112 -6.17 19.89 17.38
C GLY A 112 -4.67 19.99 17.04
N THR A 113 -3.81 19.32 17.81
CA THR A 113 -2.37 19.16 17.52
C THR A 113 -2.00 17.72 17.24
N ALA A 114 -2.95 16.96 16.65
CA ALA A 114 -2.77 15.56 16.30
C ALA A 114 -1.58 15.36 15.36
N SER A 115 -0.97 14.18 15.40
CA SER A 115 0.10 13.80 14.49
C SER A 115 -0.01 12.34 14.08
N ALA A 116 0.53 12.04 12.91
CA ALA A 116 0.82 10.68 12.47
C ALA A 116 1.95 10.68 11.45
N THR A 117 2.71 9.61 11.44
CA THR A 117 3.73 9.32 10.44
C THR A 117 3.46 7.95 9.84
N PHE A 118 3.49 7.87 8.52
CA PHE A 118 3.22 6.63 7.79
C PHE A 118 3.97 6.64 6.45
N GLU A 119 4.22 5.45 5.92
CA GLU A 119 4.93 5.28 4.67
C GLU A 119 4.01 4.79 3.56
N PHE A 120 4.33 5.16 2.34
CA PHE A 120 3.66 4.68 1.15
C PHE A 120 4.62 4.64 -0.04
N SER A 121 4.30 3.81 -1.01
CA SER A 121 5.03 3.76 -2.27
C SER A 121 4.38 4.67 -3.33
N ALA A 122 5.21 5.31 -4.14
CA ALA A 122 4.80 6.03 -5.33
C ALA A 122 5.59 5.53 -6.54
N SER A 123 5.02 5.62 -7.73
CA SER A 123 5.69 5.20 -8.96
C SER A 123 5.67 6.32 -10.01
N PRO A 124 6.51 6.26 -11.05
CA PRO A 124 6.48 7.25 -12.12
C PRO A 124 5.11 7.40 -12.80
N THR A 125 4.26 6.37 -12.77
CA THR A 125 2.89 6.37 -13.30
C THR A 125 1.85 6.82 -12.28
N HIS A 126 2.14 6.70 -10.98
CA HIS A 126 1.25 7.08 -9.87
C HIS A 126 2.04 7.93 -8.87
N SER A 127 2.23 9.20 -9.22
CA SER A 127 3.05 10.14 -8.45
C SER A 127 2.24 11.24 -7.77
N LEU A 128 0.90 11.18 -7.83
CA LEU A 128 0.02 12.14 -7.18
C LEU A 128 -0.50 11.58 -5.85
N VAL A 129 -0.54 12.43 -4.84
CA VAL A 129 -1.11 12.12 -3.53
C VAL A 129 -2.34 12.98 -3.28
N THR A 130 -3.43 12.34 -2.91
CA THR A 130 -4.58 12.99 -2.30
C THR A 130 -4.73 12.45 -0.89
N LEU A 131 -4.91 13.32 0.10
CA LEU A 131 -5.15 12.96 1.50
C LEU A 131 -6.14 13.97 2.09
N VAL A 132 -7.05 13.50 2.92
CA VAL A 132 -8.09 14.31 3.53
C VAL A 132 -8.47 13.79 4.92
N THR A 133 -8.81 14.71 5.83
CA THR A 133 -9.34 14.43 7.17
C THR A 133 -10.36 15.50 7.56
N MET A 134 -11.37 15.12 8.34
CA MET A 134 -12.37 16.03 8.90
C MET A 134 -11.75 16.89 10.00
N VAL A 135 -12.13 18.16 10.03
CA VAL A 135 -11.85 19.09 11.13
C VAL A 135 -13.05 19.06 12.07
N ALA A 136 -12.88 18.52 13.28
CA ALA A 136 -14.02 18.17 14.13
C ALA A 136 -13.95 18.82 15.52
N PRO A 137 -15.05 19.33 16.08
CA PRO A 137 -16.39 19.38 15.49
C PRO A 137 -16.53 20.50 14.45
N SER A 138 -17.22 20.20 13.35
CA SER A 138 -17.64 21.17 12.34
C SER A 138 -18.85 20.62 11.58
N PRO A 139 -19.52 21.45 10.76
CA PRO A 139 -20.62 20.97 9.92
C PRO A 139 -20.10 19.96 8.90
N ASP A 140 -19.25 20.42 7.99
CA ASP A 140 -18.69 19.64 6.90
C ASP A 140 -17.25 20.09 6.55
N TRP A 141 -16.51 20.59 7.54
CA TRP A 141 -15.19 21.15 7.30
C TRP A 141 -14.11 20.08 7.32
N PHE A 142 -13.21 20.16 6.34
CA PHE A 142 -12.10 19.23 6.20
C PHE A 142 -10.80 19.96 5.84
N THR A 143 -9.68 19.24 5.89
CA THR A 143 -8.39 19.73 5.41
C THR A 143 -7.64 18.62 4.70
N GLY A 144 -6.70 18.96 3.80
CA GLY A 144 -5.98 17.97 3.02
C GLY A 144 -5.22 18.51 1.81
N VAL A 145 -4.63 17.59 1.06
CA VAL A 145 -4.04 17.82 -0.27
C VAL A 145 -4.85 17.08 -1.33
N SER A 146 -4.97 17.67 -2.51
CA SER A 146 -5.58 17.04 -3.68
C SER A 146 -4.59 17.04 -4.84
N GLY A 147 -4.30 15.84 -5.37
CA GLY A 147 -3.43 15.65 -6.53
C GLY A 147 -2.03 16.25 -6.38
N PHE A 148 -1.46 16.25 -5.18
CA PHE A 148 -0.13 16.80 -4.93
C PHE A 148 0.94 15.94 -5.63
N SER A 149 1.72 16.54 -6.52
CA SER A 149 2.78 15.83 -7.24
C SER A 149 4.03 15.63 -6.38
N LEU A 150 4.42 14.38 -6.19
CA LEU A 150 5.70 13.99 -5.60
C LEU A 150 6.88 14.13 -6.59
N ARG A 151 6.60 14.56 -7.82
CA ARG A 151 7.60 14.78 -8.85
C ARG A 151 7.68 16.25 -9.24
N GLU A 152 8.90 16.74 -9.42
CA GLU A 152 9.20 18.08 -9.90
C GLU A 152 10.37 18.01 -10.90
N ASN A 153 10.27 18.73 -12.02
CA ASN A 153 11.30 18.76 -13.07
C ASN A 153 11.77 17.38 -13.56
N GLY A 154 10.87 16.38 -13.54
CA GLY A 154 11.15 15.01 -13.98
C GLY A 154 11.73 14.07 -12.89
N GLY A 155 12.13 14.59 -11.73
CA GLY A 155 12.65 13.82 -10.60
C GLY A 155 11.67 13.71 -9.42
N TRP A 156 12.00 12.87 -8.45
CA TRP A 156 11.31 12.76 -7.16
C TRP A 156 11.72 13.92 -6.24
N ILE A 157 10.76 14.52 -5.53
CA ILE A 157 11.06 15.55 -4.53
C ILE A 157 11.73 14.89 -3.31
N GLY A 158 12.86 15.44 -2.83
CA GLY A 158 13.54 14.89 -1.65
C GLY A 158 12.73 15.07 -0.37
N SER A 159 12.30 16.30 -0.08
CA SER A 159 11.34 16.57 0.99
C SER A 159 10.52 17.82 0.67
N ARG A 160 9.24 17.82 1.03
CA ARG A 160 8.35 18.99 0.93
C ARG A 160 7.33 18.99 2.04
N THR A 161 7.26 20.11 2.76
CA THR A 161 6.14 20.44 3.64
C THR A 161 5.10 21.25 2.89
N VAL A 162 3.83 20.86 3.01
CA VAL A 162 2.66 21.52 2.44
C VAL A 162 1.80 22.05 3.57
N ASP A 163 1.53 23.35 3.53
CA ASP A 163 0.58 24.00 4.43
C ASP A 163 -0.85 23.62 4.06
N LEU A 164 -1.60 23.10 5.04
CA LEU A 164 -2.99 22.72 4.87
C LEU A 164 -3.92 23.80 5.41
N PHE A 165 -5.04 23.98 4.71
CA PHE A 165 -6.04 24.98 5.04
C PHE A 165 -7.43 24.34 5.04
N PRO A 166 -8.35 24.88 5.86
CA PRO A 166 -9.70 24.35 5.94
C PRO A 166 -10.48 24.59 4.64
N TYR A 167 -11.31 23.61 4.31
CA TYR A 167 -12.30 23.62 3.24
C TYR A 167 -13.67 23.29 3.84
N ASP A 168 -14.70 23.89 3.26
CA ASP A 168 -16.11 23.57 3.48
C ASP A 168 -16.56 22.63 2.34
N ALA A 169 -17.24 21.53 2.63
CA ALA A 169 -17.64 20.56 1.61
C ALA A 169 -18.86 21.01 0.79
N GLY A 170 -19.65 21.96 1.32
CA GLY A 170 -20.89 22.45 0.73
C GLY A 170 -22.06 21.49 0.89
N THR A 171 -22.04 20.61 1.89
CA THR A 171 -23.05 19.56 2.13
C THR A 171 -23.85 19.80 3.40
N GLU A 172 -23.30 20.50 4.40
CA GLU A 172 -24.00 20.83 5.66
C GLU A 172 -23.95 22.33 5.99
N ASP A 173 -25.10 22.96 6.24
CA ASP A 173 -25.20 24.40 6.51
C ASP A 173 -24.74 24.72 7.94
N GLY A 174 -23.59 25.36 8.14
CA GLY A 174 -23.22 25.84 9.48
C GLY A 174 -22.03 26.81 9.51
N GLU A 175 -22.08 27.78 10.43
CA GLU A 175 -21.02 28.80 10.58
C GLU A 175 -20.13 28.57 11.82
N GLY A 176 -20.40 27.53 12.61
CA GLY A 176 -19.75 27.27 13.89
C GLY A 176 -19.30 25.82 14.05
N PHE A 177 -18.50 25.57 15.09
CA PHE A 177 -18.01 24.24 15.43
C PHE A 177 -19.14 23.38 16.05
N SER A 178 -19.96 22.75 15.20
CA SER A 178 -21.15 21.97 15.57
C SER A 178 -21.28 20.75 14.67
N LEU A 179 -21.61 19.59 15.23
CA LEU A 179 -21.83 18.31 14.51
C LEU A 179 -23.29 18.06 14.11
N SER A 180 -24.16 19.05 14.30
CA SER A 180 -25.59 18.89 14.03
C SER A 180 -26.10 20.15 13.38
N ASN A 181 -26.20 20.11 12.06
CA ASN A 181 -26.69 21.21 11.27
C ASN A 181 -27.63 20.70 10.17
N PRO A 182 -28.43 21.57 9.53
CA PRO A 182 -29.28 21.13 8.42
C PRO A 182 -28.44 20.89 7.16
N PRO A 183 -28.85 19.99 6.26
CA PRO A 183 -28.15 19.76 5.00
C PRO A 183 -28.27 20.99 4.07
N THR A 184 -27.19 21.30 3.36
CA THR A 184 -27.16 22.34 2.32
C THR A 184 -28.01 21.91 1.12
N SER A 185 -29.05 22.67 0.78
CA SER A 185 -29.98 22.31 -0.30
C SER A 185 -30.30 23.48 -1.24
N PRO A 186 -29.94 23.40 -2.54
CA PRO A 186 -29.18 22.32 -3.19
C PRO A 186 -27.72 22.27 -2.70
N GLN A 187 -27.07 21.10 -2.84
CA GLN A 187 -25.66 20.92 -2.48
C GLN A 187 -24.78 22.00 -3.14
N GLY A 188 -23.89 22.58 -2.34
CA GLY A 188 -22.90 23.55 -2.76
C GLY A 188 -21.69 22.94 -3.45
N VAL A 189 -20.59 23.68 -3.42
CA VAL A 189 -19.29 23.25 -3.93
C VAL A 189 -18.24 23.38 -2.84
N ILE A 190 -17.22 22.53 -2.91
CA ILE A 190 -16.08 22.55 -2.01
C ILE A 190 -15.42 23.92 -2.08
N THR A 191 -15.33 24.61 -0.95
CA THR A 191 -14.82 25.98 -0.91
C THR A 191 -13.72 26.13 0.13
N ARG A 192 -12.57 26.65 -0.27
CA ARG A 192 -11.50 26.99 0.67
C ARG A 192 -11.93 28.14 1.57
N ILE A 193 -11.88 27.92 2.88
CA ILE A 193 -12.32 28.88 3.91
C ILE A 193 -11.14 29.48 4.71
N ARG A 194 -9.96 29.59 4.08
CA ARG A 194 -8.79 30.28 4.64
C ARG A 194 -9.10 31.77 4.84
N GLY A 195 -8.86 32.29 6.04
CA GLY A 195 -9.10 33.69 6.37
C GLY A 195 -10.58 34.08 6.41
N MET A 196 -11.47 33.08 6.51
CA MET A 196 -12.92 33.24 6.49
C MET A 196 -13.55 32.61 7.74
N GLY A 197 -14.68 33.15 8.18
CA GLY A 197 -15.47 32.60 9.28
C GLY A 197 -14.67 32.45 10.58
N LYS A 198 -14.49 31.20 11.03
CA LYS A 198 -13.74 30.85 12.25
C LYS A 198 -12.24 30.71 12.04
N PHE A 199 -11.74 30.86 10.81
CA PHE A 199 -10.36 30.57 10.44
C PHE A 199 -9.58 31.82 10.04
N SER A 200 -8.32 31.88 10.45
CA SER A 200 -7.36 32.90 10.05
C SER A 200 -6.63 32.50 8.76
N ASN A 201 -5.58 33.24 8.40
CA ASN A 201 -4.72 32.91 7.27
C ASN A 201 -3.62 31.89 7.60
N GLU A 202 -3.52 31.46 8.87
CA GLU A 202 -2.55 30.47 9.31
C GLU A 202 -2.95 29.05 8.86
N PRO A 203 -1.97 28.16 8.61
CA PRO A 203 -2.26 26.77 8.29
C PRO A 203 -2.88 26.05 9.49
N ILE A 204 -3.89 25.22 9.23
CA ILE A 204 -4.54 24.41 10.28
C ILE A 204 -3.77 23.14 10.59
N ALA A 205 -2.96 22.68 9.64
CA ALA A 205 -2.08 21.53 9.74
C ALA A 205 -0.99 21.61 8.66
N THR A 206 0.02 20.76 8.75
CA THR A 206 1.02 20.54 7.71
C THR A 206 1.06 19.07 7.30
N LEU A 207 1.43 18.82 6.04
CA LEU A 207 1.82 17.50 5.55
C LEU A 207 3.25 17.58 5.00
N THR A 208 4.16 16.83 5.61
CA THR A 208 5.54 16.71 5.12
C THR A 208 5.73 15.38 4.43
N PHE A 209 6.11 15.40 3.16
CA PHE A 209 6.50 14.23 2.40
C PHE A 209 8.03 14.19 2.30
N THR A 210 8.64 13.09 2.74
CA THR A 210 10.09 12.89 2.67
C THR A 210 10.38 11.60 1.94
N LEU A 211 11.09 11.70 0.82
CA LEU A 211 11.61 10.56 0.07
C LEU A 211 12.54 9.79 0.99
N GLN A 212 12.25 8.51 1.18
CA GLN A 212 13.15 7.61 1.87
C GLN A 212 14.23 7.20 0.86
N THR A 213 15.47 7.54 1.14
CA THR A 213 16.59 6.90 0.45
C THR A 213 16.59 5.42 0.83
N PRO A 214 16.87 4.50 -0.11
CA PRO A 214 17.33 3.17 0.28
C PRO A 214 18.49 3.33 1.29
N PRO A 215 18.72 2.40 2.22
CA PRO A 215 19.94 2.41 3.02
C PRO A 215 21.13 2.64 2.08
N ASP A 216 21.98 3.63 2.38
CA ASP A 216 23.20 3.85 1.60
C ASP A 216 23.95 2.51 1.52
N ASP A 217 24.02 1.93 0.32
CA ASP A 217 25.01 0.91 0.01
C ASP A 217 26.37 1.58 0.26
N PRO A 218 27.18 1.15 1.23
CA PRO A 218 28.48 1.77 1.43
C PRO A 218 29.26 1.59 0.14
N ASP A 219 29.62 2.70 -0.51
CA ASP A 219 30.47 2.70 -1.71
C ASP A 219 31.59 1.66 -1.55
N PRO A 220 31.79 0.75 -2.52
CA PRO A 220 32.89 -0.19 -2.45
C PRO A 220 34.20 0.62 -2.35
N PRO A 221 35.14 0.25 -1.46
CA PRO A 221 36.40 0.97 -1.34
C PRO A 221 37.13 1.01 -2.69
N ILE A 222 37.59 2.20 -3.07
CA ILE A 222 38.46 2.41 -4.23
C ILE A 222 39.80 1.72 -4.00
N ASP A 223 40.04 0.66 -4.80
CA ASP A 223 41.29 0.24 -5.45
C ASP A 223 42.62 0.47 -4.69
N ASP A 224 43.14 -0.59 -4.06
CA ASP A 224 44.58 -0.80 -3.88
C ASP A 224 44.91 -2.19 -4.47
N PRO A 225 45.86 -2.32 -5.42
CA PRO A 225 46.13 -3.59 -6.06
C PRO A 225 47.10 -4.40 -5.20
N ASP A 226 46.59 -5.36 -4.43
CA ASP A 226 47.42 -6.37 -3.78
C ASP A 226 47.56 -7.66 -4.64
N PRO A 227 48.70 -8.38 -4.52
CA PRO A 227 49.25 -9.29 -5.52
C PRO A 227 48.58 -10.68 -5.52
N PRO A 228 48.88 -11.58 -6.50
CA PRO A 228 48.06 -12.77 -6.70
C PRO A 228 48.25 -13.75 -5.54
N VAL A 229 47.17 -13.98 -4.79
CA VAL A 229 47.08 -15.09 -3.85
C VAL A 229 46.47 -16.27 -4.61
N ASP A 230 47.29 -17.29 -4.79
CA ASP A 230 46.94 -18.62 -5.26
C ASP A 230 46.18 -19.32 -4.12
N ASP A 231 44.85 -19.29 -4.17
CA ASP A 231 43.98 -20.07 -3.26
C ASP A 231 43.00 -20.87 -4.14
N PRO A 232 42.93 -22.21 -4.00
CA PRO A 232 42.04 -23.04 -4.80
C PRO A 232 40.57 -22.63 -4.63
N ASP A 233 39.85 -22.58 -5.75
CA ASP A 233 38.42 -22.30 -5.81
C ASP A 233 37.64 -23.02 -4.70
N PRO A 234 36.79 -22.33 -3.92
CA PRO A 234 35.81 -23.00 -3.08
C PRO A 234 34.83 -23.78 -3.99
N PRO A 235 34.26 -24.90 -3.49
CA PRO A 235 33.39 -25.74 -4.29
C PRO A 235 32.23 -24.90 -4.82
N VAL A 236 31.94 -25.08 -6.11
CA VAL A 236 30.73 -24.61 -6.77
C VAL A 236 29.55 -25.20 -6.00
N ASP A 237 28.86 -24.37 -5.22
CA ASP A 237 27.54 -24.66 -4.67
C ASP A 237 26.55 -24.63 -5.85
N ASP A 238 26.13 -25.82 -6.24
CA ASP A 238 25.27 -26.10 -7.38
C ASP A 238 23.80 -25.86 -7.03
N GLY A 239 23.44 -24.63 -6.69
CA GLY A 239 22.04 -24.20 -6.67
C GLY A 239 21.14 -25.09 -5.82
N GLY A 240 21.54 -25.37 -4.57
CA GLY A 240 20.68 -25.98 -3.58
C GLY A 240 19.41 -25.13 -3.39
N LEU A 241 18.27 -25.67 -3.82
CA LEU A 241 16.95 -25.16 -3.49
C LEU A 241 16.84 -25.10 -1.96
N PHE A 242 16.78 -23.91 -1.38
CA PHE A 242 16.33 -23.74 -0.01
C PHE A 242 14.83 -24.05 0.02
N GLU A 243 14.48 -25.30 0.34
CA GLU A 243 13.14 -25.66 0.83
C GLU A 243 12.96 -25.04 2.22
N LEU A 244 11.76 -24.55 2.59
CA LEU A 244 11.51 -24.25 4.00
C LEU A 244 11.59 -25.58 4.75
N ASP A 245 12.66 -25.78 5.50
CA ASP A 245 12.90 -27.02 6.23
C ASP A 245 11.67 -27.35 7.10
N THR A 246 11.29 -28.63 7.08
CA THR A 246 9.93 -29.18 7.27
C THR A 246 9.37 -29.14 8.70
N ALA A 247 9.66 -28.11 9.50
CA ALA A 247 9.18 -28.00 10.88
C ALA A 247 8.09 -26.92 11.02
N GLY A 248 6.82 -27.26 10.73
CA GLY A 248 5.77 -26.23 10.72
C GLY A 248 4.39 -26.54 11.28
N ALA A 249 3.92 -27.78 11.26
CA ALA A 249 2.70 -28.09 11.99
C ALA A 249 3.07 -28.34 13.45
N ALA A 250 2.83 -27.38 14.36
CA ALA A 250 2.74 -27.72 15.78
C ALA A 250 1.79 -28.92 15.92
N SER A 251 2.17 -29.94 16.71
CA SER A 251 1.39 -31.17 16.81
C SER A 251 -0.05 -30.85 17.25
N GLY A 252 -1.00 -30.89 16.32
CA GLY A 252 -2.42 -30.65 16.58
C GLY A 252 -3.06 -29.47 15.85
N ALA A 253 -2.31 -28.60 15.17
CA ALA A 253 -2.91 -27.64 14.24
C ALA A 253 -3.25 -28.31 12.90
N VAL A 254 -4.37 -27.94 12.28
CA VAL A 254 -4.82 -28.50 11.00
C VAL A 254 -5.16 -27.39 10.04
N PHE A 255 -4.54 -27.39 8.88
CA PHE A 255 -4.79 -26.43 7.80
C PHE A 255 -5.49 -27.10 6.63
N SER A 256 -6.31 -26.33 5.92
CA SER A 256 -7.02 -26.76 4.71
C SER A 256 -7.36 -25.54 3.88
N GLY A 257 -7.43 -25.67 2.57
CA GLY A 257 -7.75 -24.54 1.71
C GLY A 257 -7.55 -24.86 0.24
N GLY A 258 -7.94 -23.93 -0.60
CA GLY A 258 -7.86 -24.08 -2.04
C GLY A 258 -8.59 -22.96 -2.77
N ALA A 259 -8.46 -22.99 -4.10
CA ALA A 259 -9.16 -22.07 -4.97
C ALA A 259 -10.65 -22.38 -5.03
N THR A 260 -11.49 -21.35 -5.03
CA THR A 260 -12.95 -21.47 -5.04
C THR A 260 -13.59 -20.34 -5.84
N ILE A 261 -14.73 -20.63 -6.46
CA ILE A 261 -15.59 -19.64 -7.13
C ILE A 261 -16.95 -19.51 -6.43
N ASP A 262 -17.12 -20.22 -5.30
CA ASP A 262 -18.38 -20.34 -4.58
C ASP A 262 -18.27 -19.96 -3.10
N GLY A 263 -17.27 -19.12 -2.76
CA GLY A 263 -17.03 -18.63 -1.41
C GLY A 263 -16.57 -19.72 -0.43
N GLY A 264 -15.92 -20.77 -0.94
CA GLY A 264 -15.32 -21.85 -0.13
C GLY A 264 -16.27 -23.01 0.18
N MET A 265 -17.39 -23.15 -0.54
CA MET A 265 -18.23 -24.35 -0.44
C MET A 265 -17.56 -25.57 -1.10
N SER A 266 -16.79 -25.34 -2.17
CA SER A 266 -15.95 -26.33 -2.82
C SER A 266 -14.59 -25.75 -3.25
N TYR A 267 -13.61 -26.64 -3.44
CA TYR A 267 -12.29 -26.28 -3.96
C TYR A 267 -12.04 -26.92 -5.31
N LEU A 268 -11.42 -26.15 -6.21
CA LEU A 268 -11.11 -26.55 -7.57
C LEU A 268 -9.61 -26.81 -7.73
N GLU A 269 -9.25 -27.79 -8.56
CA GLU A 269 -7.86 -28.00 -8.96
C GLU A 269 -7.35 -26.86 -9.86
N GLU A 270 -8.25 -26.30 -10.66
CA GLU A 270 -8.02 -25.19 -11.60
C GLU A 270 -9.27 -24.31 -11.68
N VAL A 271 -9.09 -22.99 -11.68
CA VAL A 271 -10.18 -22.00 -11.80
C VAL A 271 -10.20 -21.39 -13.20
N PRO A 272 -11.39 -21.03 -13.73
CA PRO A 272 -11.48 -20.30 -14.99
C PRO A 272 -10.74 -18.96 -14.91
N SER A 273 -9.99 -18.60 -15.95
CA SER A 273 -9.30 -17.31 -15.99
C SER A 273 -10.26 -16.12 -16.16
N SER A 274 -11.47 -16.36 -16.67
CA SER A 274 -12.47 -15.34 -16.98
C SER A 274 -13.48 -15.08 -15.86
N GLU A 275 -13.45 -15.87 -14.78
CA GLU A 275 -14.36 -15.74 -13.64
C GLU A 275 -13.61 -15.30 -12.39
N PRO A 276 -14.26 -14.55 -11.47
CA PRO A 276 -13.64 -14.21 -10.18
C PRO A 276 -13.48 -15.47 -9.33
N ALA A 277 -12.26 -15.67 -8.84
CA ALA A 277 -11.93 -16.78 -7.96
C ALA A 277 -11.19 -16.30 -6.70
N ASP A 278 -11.50 -16.94 -5.57
CA ASP A 278 -10.88 -16.71 -4.29
C ASP A 278 -9.87 -17.81 -3.97
N LEU A 279 -8.84 -17.49 -3.20
CA LEU A 279 -7.96 -18.47 -2.56
C LEU A 279 -8.16 -18.38 -1.05
N ILE A 280 -8.75 -19.41 -0.45
CA ILE A 280 -9.13 -19.40 0.97
C ILE A 280 -8.31 -20.44 1.73
N VAL A 281 -7.83 -20.07 2.92
CA VAL A 281 -7.19 -20.97 3.88
C VAL A 281 -7.96 -20.96 5.19
N SER A 282 -8.44 -22.13 5.60
CA SER A 282 -9.01 -22.39 6.92
C SER A 282 -8.00 -23.14 7.78
N PHE A 283 -7.90 -22.77 9.06
CA PHE A 283 -7.11 -23.57 10.00
C PHE A 283 -7.80 -23.72 11.36
N ARG A 284 -7.49 -24.83 12.02
CA ARG A 284 -7.79 -25.07 13.44
C ARG A 284 -6.46 -24.98 14.18
N PRO A 285 -6.25 -23.98 15.05
CA PRO A 285 -5.06 -23.91 15.87
C PRO A 285 -4.92 -25.14 16.76
N ALA A 286 -3.72 -25.41 17.28
CA ALA A 286 -3.55 -26.39 18.33
C ALA A 286 -4.41 -26.01 19.54
N ALA A 287 -4.99 -27.00 20.24
CA ALA A 287 -5.94 -26.73 21.33
C ALA A 287 -5.37 -25.86 22.47
N ALA A 288 -4.04 -25.85 22.65
CA ALA A 288 -3.36 -25.02 23.65
C ALA A 288 -3.22 -23.54 23.25
N ASP A 289 -3.46 -23.20 21.97
CA ASP A 289 -3.28 -21.86 21.41
C ASP A 289 -4.60 -21.09 21.30
N VAL A 290 -5.74 -21.81 21.28
CA VAL A 290 -7.09 -21.21 21.23
C VAL A 290 -7.31 -20.29 22.43
N GLY A 291 -7.81 -19.07 22.19
CA GLY A 291 -8.03 -18.05 23.21
C GLY A 291 -6.78 -17.26 23.60
N ARG A 292 -5.64 -17.50 22.92
CA ARG A 292 -4.40 -16.70 23.10
C ARG A 292 -4.22 -15.73 21.94
N GLU A 293 -3.59 -14.60 22.24
CA GLU A 293 -3.19 -13.65 21.21
C GLU A 293 -2.06 -14.24 20.34
N ALA A 294 -2.23 -14.15 19.03
CA ALA A 294 -1.27 -14.58 18.04
C ALA A 294 -1.17 -13.59 16.88
N ASP A 295 0.01 -13.57 16.28
CA ASP A 295 0.28 -12.93 15.01
C ASP A 295 0.02 -13.93 13.88
N ILE A 296 -0.76 -13.52 12.88
CA ILE A 296 -1.07 -14.31 11.68
C ILE A 296 -0.26 -13.76 10.52
N TYR A 297 0.36 -14.65 9.76
CA TYR A 297 1.18 -14.35 8.59
C TYR A 297 0.58 -15.04 7.38
N VAL A 298 0.66 -14.39 6.22
CA VAL A 298 0.16 -14.92 4.96
C VAL A 298 1.25 -14.72 3.92
N ILE A 299 1.70 -15.81 3.32
CA ILE A 299 2.73 -15.86 2.30
C ILE A 299 2.14 -16.48 1.04
N LEU A 300 2.54 -15.96 -0.10
CA LEU A 300 2.10 -16.40 -1.41
C LEU A 300 3.32 -16.59 -2.29
N LYS A 301 3.47 -17.77 -2.88
CA LYS A 301 4.48 -18.08 -3.89
C LYS A 301 3.82 -18.07 -5.26
N LEU A 302 4.35 -17.21 -6.13
CA LEU A 302 4.03 -17.22 -7.55
C LEU A 302 5.12 -18.01 -8.27
N SER A 303 4.72 -18.98 -9.10
CA SER A 303 5.60 -20.04 -9.64
C SER A 303 6.90 -19.50 -10.28
N GLU A 304 6.85 -18.31 -10.87
CA GLU A 304 7.98 -17.64 -11.53
C GLU A 304 8.31 -16.24 -10.99
N HIS A 305 7.56 -15.76 -10.00
CA HIS A 305 7.66 -14.36 -9.53
C HIS A 305 8.09 -14.24 -8.07
N GLY A 306 8.44 -15.35 -7.42
CA GLY A 306 8.97 -15.36 -6.05
C GLY A 306 7.88 -15.37 -4.98
N TYR A 307 8.27 -14.98 -3.77
CA TYR A 307 7.43 -15.00 -2.58
C TYR A 307 6.94 -13.60 -2.24
N PHE A 308 5.73 -13.52 -1.72
CA PHE A 308 5.09 -12.29 -1.28
C PHE A 308 4.43 -12.52 0.07
N GLN A 309 4.48 -11.53 0.96
CA GLN A 309 3.75 -11.55 2.22
C GLN A 309 2.56 -10.58 2.16
N LYS A 310 1.42 -10.97 2.70
CA LYS A 310 0.29 -10.06 2.94
C LYS A 310 0.47 -9.47 4.33
N ILE A 311 0.48 -8.14 4.42
CA ILE A 311 0.61 -7.42 5.70
C ILE A 311 -0.71 -6.77 6.10
N SER A 312 -0.76 -6.24 7.32
CA SER A 312 -1.91 -5.48 7.82
C SER A 312 -2.34 -4.39 6.83
N GLY A 313 -3.65 -4.26 6.62
CA GLY A 313 -4.22 -3.42 5.57
C GLY A 313 -4.37 -4.11 4.20
N GLY A 314 -3.92 -5.36 4.06
CA GLY A 314 -4.15 -6.18 2.87
C GLY A 314 -3.13 -6.01 1.75
N LEU A 315 -2.05 -5.27 1.99
CA LEU A 315 -0.98 -5.04 1.01
C LEU A 315 -0.11 -6.30 0.84
N TRP A 316 0.27 -6.59 -0.40
CA TRP A 316 1.27 -7.60 -0.75
C TRP A 316 2.65 -6.95 -0.91
N LEU A 317 3.64 -7.44 -0.18
CA LEU A 317 5.04 -7.05 -0.31
C LEU A 317 5.87 -8.24 -0.79
N PRO A 318 6.89 -8.04 -1.64
CA PRO A 318 7.89 -9.08 -1.90
C PRO A 318 8.48 -9.59 -0.58
N LEU A 319 8.72 -10.89 -0.51
CA LEU A 319 9.34 -11.54 0.63
C LEU A 319 10.61 -12.25 0.15
N ASN A 320 11.74 -11.87 0.74
CA ASN A 320 12.96 -12.65 0.62
C ASN A 320 12.97 -13.70 1.74
N LEU A 321 12.90 -14.98 1.38
CA LEU A 321 12.90 -16.06 2.38
C LEU A 321 14.24 -16.19 3.13
N ALA A 322 15.32 -15.56 2.65
CA ALA A 322 16.58 -15.50 3.40
C ALA A 322 16.52 -14.51 4.59
N GLU A 323 15.52 -13.63 4.64
CA GLU A 323 15.39 -12.52 5.59
C GLU A 323 14.08 -12.64 6.38
N LEU A 324 13.83 -13.80 7.00
CA LEU A 324 12.58 -14.06 7.74
C LEU A 324 12.30 -13.10 8.91
N GLU A 325 13.32 -12.39 9.40
CA GLU A 325 13.18 -11.29 10.36
C GLU A 325 12.37 -10.10 9.83
N GLU A 326 12.21 -9.98 8.51
CA GLU A 326 11.36 -8.99 7.86
C GLU A 326 9.89 -9.43 7.73
N LEU A 327 9.56 -10.65 8.15
CA LEU A 327 8.19 -11.14 8.09
C LEU A 327 7.30 -10.30 9.03
N ARG A 328 6.24 -9.72 8.47
CA ARG A 328 5.30 -8.85 9.18
C ARG A 328 3.93 -9.55 9.29
N PRO A 329 3.25 -9.42 10.44
CA PRO A 329 1.93 -10.01 10.59
C PRO A 329 0.92 -9.32 9.67
N PHE A 330 0.11 -10.14 9.01
CA PHE A 330 -1.13 -9.72 8.34
C PHE A 330 -2.12 -9.19 9.38
N SER A 331 -2.24 -9.86 10.52
CA SER A 331 -3.15 -9.47 11.58
C SER A 331 -2.69 -9.98 12.94
N ARG A 332 -2.99 -9.24 14.00
CA ARG A 332 -2.87 -9.69 15.39
C ARG A 332 -4.27 -9.89 15.97
N LYS A 333 -4.56 -11.07 16.49
CA LYS A 333 -5.87 -11.36 17.13
C LYS A 333 -5.78 -12.46 18.18
N ILE A 334 -6.81 -12.58 19.00
CA ILE A 334 -7.05 -13.76 19.83
C ILE A 334 -7.56 -14.87 18.92
N LEU A 335 -6.92 -16.04 18.95
CA LEU A 335 -7.26 -17.17 18.09
C LEU A 335 -8.58 -17.84 18.49
N ASP A 336 -9.43 -18.07 17.50
CA ASP A 336 -10.67 -18.85 17.63
C ASP A 336 -10.41 -20.36 17.39
N GLU A 337 -11.39 -21.22 17.71
CA GLU A 337 -11.30 -22.68 17.44
C GLU A 337 -11.17 -23.03 15.96
N ARG A 338 -11.54 -22.08 15.08
CA ARG A 338 -11.38 -22.15 13.64
C ARG A 338 -11.19 -20.74 13.09
N GLU A 339 -10.18 -20.58 12.27
CA GLU A 339 -9.86 -19.37 11.53
C GLU A 339 -10.08 -19.59 10.04
N THR A 340 -10.40 -18.52 9.31
CA THR A 340 -10.55 -18.55 7.85
C THR A 340 -10.03 -17.25 7.27
N ILE A 341 -9.09 -17.36 6.35
CA ILE A 341 -8.39 -16.24 5.71
C ILE A 341 -8.65 -16.32 4.21
N THR A 342 -9.25 -15.27 3.66
CA THR A 342 -9.27 -15.04 2.22
C THR A 342 -7.94 -14.43 1.81
N VAL A 343 -7.07 -15.27 1.24
CA VAL A 343 -5.72 -14.90 0.80
C VAL A 343 -5.83 -14.02 -0.43
N VAL A 344 -6.51 -14.53 -1.46
CA VAL A 344 -6.85 -13.81 -2.70
C VAL A 344 -8.37 -13.71 -2.78
N ASP A 345 -8.88 -12.53 -3.12
CA ASP A 345 -10.32 -12.22 -3.16
C ASP A 345 -10.68 -11.73 -4.57
N GLY A 346 -11.58 -12.45 -5.24
CA GLY A 346 -12.16 -12.07 -6.53
C GLY A 346 -11.16 -11.94 -7.69
N LEU A 347 -10.08 -12.73 -7.72
CA LEU A 347 -9.10 -12.65 -8.80
C LEU A 347 -9.68 -13.18 -10.11
N VAL A 348 -9.70 -12.33 -11.13
CA VAL A 348 -10.02 -12.70 -12.52
C VAL A 348 -8.71 -12.79 -13.30
N GLY A 349 -8.29 -14.01 -13.65
CA GLY A 349 -7.01 -14.30 -14.29
C GLY A 349 -6.76 -13.52 -15.59
N ASP A 350 -7.76 -13.42 -16.47
CA ASP A 350 -7.66 -12.70 -17.75
C ASP A 350 -7.43 -11.20 -17.53
N VAL A 351 -8.13 -10.62 -16.55
CA VAL A 351 -8.04 -9.20 -16.22
C VAL A 351 -6.71 -8.89 -15.56
N ALA A 352 -6.21 -9.79 -14.72
CA ALA A 352 -4.95 -9.66 -14.02
C ALA A 352 -3.72 -10.09 -14.84
N ASN A 353 -3.91 -10.58 -16.07
CA ASN A 353 -2.86 -11.21 -16.89
C ASN A 353 -2.11 -12.32 -16.13
N MET A 354 -2.87 -13.13 -15.38
CA MET A 354 -2.38 -14.25 -14.56
C MET A 354 -2.89 -15.60 -15.06
N ALA A 355 -3.42 -15.68 -16.29
CA ALA A 355 -3.75 -16.95 -16.92
C ALA A 355 -2.50 -17.85 -17.00
N GLY A 356 -2.68 -19.15 -16.72
CA GLY A 356 -1.59 -20.13 -16.63
C GLY A 356 -0.75 -20.07 -15.35
N VAL A 357 -0.93 -19.06 -14.50
CA VAL A 357 -0.14 -18.89 -13.26
C VAL A 357 -0.65 -19.84 -12.17
N THR A 358 0.28 -20.44 -11.43
CA THR A 358 -0.04 -21.15 -10.19
C THR A 358 0.35 -20.29 -8.97
N ILE A 359 -0.61 -20.12 -8.07
CA ILE A 359 -0.51 -19.40 -6.81
C ILE A 359 -0.52 -20.43 -5.69
N ASP A 360 0.54 -20.48 -4.89
CA ASP A 360 0.60 -21.30 -3.68
C ASP A 360 0.56 -20.39 -2.45
N ALA A 361 -0.38 -20.64 -1.54
CA ALA A 361 -0.54 -19.87 -0.31
C ALA A 361 -0.12 -20.68 0.93
N HIS A 362 0.61 -19.99 1.80
CA HIS A 362 0.97 -20.44 3.13
C HIS A 362 0.43 -19.46 4.18
N VAL A 363 -0.34 -19.95 5.13
CA VAL A 363 -0.80 -19.19 6.30
C VAL A 363 -0.15 -19.77 7.53
N ALA A 364 0.40 -18.87 8.35
CA ALA A 364 1.05 -19.22 9.60
C ALA A 364 0.49 -18.41 10.75
N TYR A 365 0.65 -18.91 11.97
CA TYR A 365 0.42 -18.14 13.18
C TYR A 365 1.54 -18.33 14.21
N ALA A 366 1.81 -17.31 15.02
CA ALA A 366 2.77 -17.34 16.12
C ALA A 366 2.14 -16.79 17.40
N VAL A 367 2.02 -17.62 18.44
CA VAL A 367 1.53 -17.18 19.74
C VAL A 367 2.60 -16.35 20.44
N GLY A 368 2.27 -15.12 20.82
CA GLY A 368 3.24 -14.18 21.42
C GLY A 368 4.25 -13.58 20.43
N GLY A 369 4.08 -13.78 19.13
CA GLY A 369 4.84 -13.09 18.08
C GLY A 369 6.25 -13.62 17.83
N ASN A 370 6.62 -14.78 18.38
CA ASN A 370 7.93 -15.39 18.13
C ASN A 370 7.93 -16.15 16.80
N LEU A 371 8.71 -15.66 15.82
CA LEU A 371 8.82 -16.29 14.50
C LEU A 371 9.49 -17.67 14.53
N ALA A 372 10.29 -17.96 15.57
CA ALA A 372 10.91 -19.27 15.73
C ALA A 372 9.89 -20.38 16.07
N ASP A 373 8.68 -20.00 16.49
CA ASP A 373 7.61 -20.92 16.91
C ASP A 373 6.41 -20.89 15.93
N LEU A 374 6.65 -20.53 14.66
CA LEU A 374 5.57 -20.45 13.66
C LEU A 374 4.89 -21.81 13.48
N THR A 375 3.55 -21.78 13.54
CA THR A 375 2.72 -22.90 13.13
C THR A 375 2.09 -22.59 11.78
N TYR A 376 2.36 -23.39 10.76
CA TYR A 376 1.99 -23.12 9.36
C TYR A 376 1.56 -24.38 8.59
N ASN A 377 0.92 -24.19 7.44
CA ASN A 377 0.61 -25.31 6.53
C ASN A 377 1.87 -25.78 5.79
N ASP A 378 2.07 -27.10 5.80
CA ASP A 378 3.20 -27.79 5.19
C ASP A 378 3.43 -27.36 3.73
N GLU A 379 4.69 -27.06 3.37
CA GLU A 379 5.07 -26.66 2.01
C GLU A 379 4.78 -27.73 0.96
N SER A 380 4.71 -29.01 1.35
CA SER A 380 4.32 -30.09 0.46
C SER A 380 2.82 -30.11 0.15
N THR A 381 2.00 -29.35 0.89
CA THR A 381 0.54 -29.24 0.73
C THR A 381 0.03 -27.78 0.87
N PRO A 382 0.44 -26.86 -0.02
CA PRO A 382 -0.06 -25.49 -0.01
C PRO A 382 -1.54 -25.44 -0.36
N ALA A 383 -2.22 -24.38 0.09
CA ALA A 383 -3.49 -24.02 -0.53
C ALA A 383 -3.19 -23.42 -1.89
N ARG A 384 -3.63 -24.10 -2.96
CA ARG A 384 -3.21 -23.79 -4.33
C ARG A 384 -4.38 -23.25 -5.17
N MET A 385 -4.05 -22.31 -6.04
CA MET A 385 -4.88 -21.86 -7.15
C MET A 385 -4.09 -21.98 -8.45
N ARG A 386 -4.54 -22.86 -9.35
CA ARG A 386 -4.11 -22.87 -10.75
C ARG A 386 -5.12 -22.08 -11.55
N ILE A 387 -4.67 -21.10 -12.31
CA ILE A 387 -5.52 -20.31 -13.17
C ILE A 387 -5.39 -20.90 -14.57
N ALA A 388 -6.52 -21.24 -15.20
CA ALA A 388 -6.53 -21.75 -16.56
C ALA A 388 -5.82 -20.79 -17.54
N GLU A 389 -5.28 -21.33 -18.63
CA GLU A 389 -4.80 -20.50 -19.75
C GLU A 389 -5.96 -19.73 -20.40
N VAL A 390 -5.65 -18.57 -21.00
CA VAL A 390 -6.67 -17.81 -21.76
C VAL A 390 -7.19 -18.72 -22.87
N SER A 391 -8.49 -18.99 -22.87
CA SER A 391 -9.10 -19.74 -23.96
C SER A 391 -8.87 -18.98 -25.27
N PRO A 392 -8.25 -19.58 -26.31
CA PRO A 392 -8.21 -18.97 -27.62
C PRO A 392 -9.65 -18.87 -28.10
N ASN A 393 -10.20 -17.65 -28.15
CA ASN A 393 -11.61 -17.35 -28.44
C ASN A 393 -12.30 -18.33 -29.41
N GLU A 394 -13.45 -18.86 -29.00
CA GLU A 394 -14.54 -19.18 -29.95
C GLU A 394 -15.17 -17.90 -30.51
#